data_AF-A0AAW1Y9P2-F1
#
_entry.id   AF-A0AAW1Y9P2-F1
#
_cell.length_a   1.000
_cell.length_b   1.000
_cell.length_c   1.000
_cell.angle_alpha   90.00
_cell.angle_beta   90.00
_cell.angle_gamma   90.00
#
_symmetry.space_group_name_H-M   'P 1'
#
loop_
_entity.id
_entity.type
_entity.pdbx_description
1 polymer ?
#
loop_
_entity_poly.entity_id
_entity_poly.type
_entity_poly.pdbx_seq_one_letter_code
_entity_poly.pdbx_strand_id
1 'polypeptide(L)'
;MADSEPSHPIDTVNLNEKKLKYLEFVQVAAIYALVCFSSLYEFAKENAGPLKPGVQTVEGTVKAVVGPVYEKFQDLPFQLLKFVDRKVDESFSELERHVPCLVKQASNKALFVASEVQRAGLVDAARNITVSAYSKYEPMAEEVYCKYEPVAEQYAVSAWRSLNRLPLVPQRGFPVVACLPLIPTERIAKAFDEAEPVSTNGGAVALEQ
;
A
#
# COMPACT_ATOMS: atom_id res chain seq x y z
N MET A 1 -15.23 -67.48 2.92
CA MET A 1 -14.89 -66.42 3.90
C MET A 1 -13.78 -65.63 3.26
N ALA A 2 -14.14 -64.64 2.44
CA ALA A 2 -14.43 -63.24 2.81
C ALA A 2 -13.15 -62.41 2.82
N ASP A 3 -13.05 -61.54 1.82
CA ASP A 3 -12.09 -60.47 1.62
C ASP A 3 -11.80 -59.65 2.88
N SER A 4 -10.57 -59.14 2.96
CA SER A 4 -10.28 -57.88 3.67
C SER A 4 -9.14 -57.17 2.95
N GLU A 5 -9.49 -56.03 2.36
CA GLU A 5 -8.61 -55.07 1.66
C GLU A 5 -7.45 -54.57 2.52
N PRO A 6 -6.32 -54.18 1.92
CA PRO A 6 -5.40 -53.22 2.52
C PRO A 6 -5.91 -51.80 2.28
N SER A 7 -6.23 -51.10 3.37
CA SER A 7 -6.45 -49.66 3.36
C SER A 7 -5.18 -48.95 2.88
N HIS A 8 -5.29 -48.17 1.81
CA HIS A 8 -4.26 -47.24 1.36
C HIS A 8 -4.37 -45.93 2.15
N PRO A 9 -3.36 -45.53 2.95
CA PRO A 9 -3.16 -44.14 3.30
C PRO A 9 -2.27 -43.53 2.21
N ILE A 10 -2.87 -43.20 1.06
CA ILE A 10 -2.21 -42.42 0.03
C ILE A 10 -2.98 -41.11 -0.12
N ASP A 11 -2.22 -40.01 -0.05
CA ASP A 11 -2.60 -38.62 -0.40
C ASP A 11 -2.99 -37.61 0.69
N THR A 12 -2.67 -37.82 1.98
CA THR A 12 -2.77 -36.72 2.97
C THR A 12 -1.44 -35.97 3.18
N VAL A 13 -0.29 -36.58 2.91
CA VAL A 13 1.02 -35.95 3.13
C VAL A 13 1.39 -34.95 2.02
N ASN A 14 0.96 -35.17 0.77
CA ASN A 14 1.27 -34.29 -0.36
C ASN A 14 0.37 -33.04 -0.49
N LEU A 15 -0.81 -33.02 0.15
CA LEU A 15 -1.71 -31.86 0.13
C LEU A 15 -1.26 -30.76 1.09
N ASN A 16 -0.68 -31.13 2.24
CA ASN A 16 -0.13 -30.17 3.20
C ASN A 16 1.11 -29.44 2.67
N GLU A 17 1.91 -30.05 1.78
CA GLU A 17 3.03 -29.36 1.13
C GLU A 17 2.59 -28.29 0.11
N LYS A 18 1.34 -28.36 -0.37
CA LYS A 18 0.76 -27.40 -1.32
C LYS A 18 -0.05 -26.31 -0.64
N LYS A 19 -0.17 -26.31 0.69
CA LYS A 19 -0.98 -25.32 1.40
C LYS A 19 -0.14 -24.07 1.74
N LEU A 20 -0.63 -22.90 1.34
CA LEU A 20 -0.08 -21.60 1.76
C LEU A 20 -0.49 -21.33 3.22
N LYS A 21 0.44 -20.91 4.06
CA LYS A 21 0.23 -20.72 5.50
C LYS A 21 -0.33 -19.34 5.84
N TYR A 22 0.03 -18.30 5.09
CA TYR A 22 -0.40 -16.91 5.28
C TYR A 22 -1.14 -16.35 4.07
N LEU A 23 -0.80 -16.78 2.85
CA LEU A 23 -1.33 -16.23 1.61
C LEU A 23 -2.52 -17.00 1.02
N GLU A 24 -3.17 -17.87 1.81
CA GLU A 24 -4.38 -18.60 1.40
C GLU A 24 -5.52 -17.63 1.00
N PHE A 25 -5.66 -16.50 1.72
CA PHE A 25 -6.64 -15.47 1.38
C PHE A 25 -6.35 -14.80 0.02
N VAL A 26 -5.07 -14.63 -0.34
CA VAL A 26 -4.67 -14.05 -1.64
C VAL A 26 -5.07 -14.98 -2.76
N GLN A 27 -4.89 -16.29 -2.57
CA GLN A 27 -5.31 -17.30 -3.54
C GLN A 27 -6.84 -17.27 -3.74
N VAL A 28 -7.62 -17.23 -2.66
CA VAL A 28 -9.09 -17.12 -2.73
C VAL A 28 -9.52 -15.81 -3.40
N ALA A 29 -8.89 -14.70 -3.05
CA ALA A 29 -9.17 -13.39 -3.65
C ALA A 29 -8.82 -13.37 -5.16
N ALA A 30 -7.72 -14.00 -5.56
CA ALA A 30 -7.33 -14.11 -6.97
C ALA A 30 -8.33 -14.95 -7.76
N ILE A 31 -8.82 -16.06 -7.19
CA ILE A 31 -9.89 -16.88 -7.81
C ILE A 31 -11.16 -16.05 -7.94
N TYR A 32 -11.58 -15.36 -6.86
CA TYR A 32 -12.78 -14.53 -6.88
C TYR A 32 -12.67 -13.40 -7.91
N ALA A 33 -11.53 -12.72 -7.98
CA ALA A 33 -11.24 -11.70 -8.98
C ALA A 33 -11.31 -12.29 -10.40
N LEU A 34 -10.69 -13.44 -10.64
CA LEU A 34 -10.73 -14.10 -11.95
C LEU A 34 -12.16 -14.44 -12.36
N VAL A 35 -12.97 -14.97 -11.45
CA VAL A 35 -14.39 -15.27 -11.70
C VAL A 35 -15.16 -13.98 -11.99
N CYS A 36 -15.03 -12.95 -11.17
CA CYS A 36 -15.70 -11.66 -11.38
C CYS A 36 -15.30 -11.01 -12.71
N PHE A 37 -14.01 -10.94 -13.03
CA PHE A 37 -13.53 -10.35 -14.28
C PHE A 37 -13.95 -11.18 -15.50
N SER A 38 -13.97 -12.51 -15.40
CA SER A 38 -14.45 -13.37 -16.48
C SER A 38 -15.94 -13.15 -16.74
N SER A 39 -16.74 -13.10 -15.68
CA SER A 39 -18.18 -12.81 -15.80
C SER A 39 -18.45 -11.41 -16.34
N LEU A 40 -17.69 -10.40 -15.89
CA LEU A 40 -17.80 -9.03 -16.37
C LEU A 40 -17.37 -8.89 -17.84
N TYR A 41 -16.28 -9.56 -18.23
CA TYR A 41 -15.80 -9.59 -19.61
C TYR A 41 -16.81 -10.26 -20.54
N GLU A 42 -17.31 -11.45 -20.18
CA GLU A 42 -18.33 -12.14 -20.97
C GLU A 42 -19.62 -11.32 -21.08
N PHE A 43 -20.05 -10.68 -19.99
CA PHE A 43 -21.17 -9.74 -20.03
C PHE A 43 -20.91 -8.58 -21.00
N ALA A 44 -19.75 -7.92 -20.92
CA ALA A 44 -19.41 -6.81 -21.82
C ALA A 44 -19.30 -7.26 -23.29
N LYS A 45 -18.72 -8.42 -23.54
CA LYS A 45 -18.57 -9.04 -24.87
C LYS A 45 -19.91 -9.39 -25.51
N GLU A 46 -20.83 -9.98 -24.74
CA GLU A 46 -22.18 -10.29 -25.23
C GLU A 46 -23.00 -9.04 -25.52
N ASN A 47 -22.77 -7.96 -24.76
CA ASN A 47 -23.42 -6.66 -24.96
C ASN A 47 -22.70 -5.72 -25.94
N ALA A 48 -21.61 -6.15 -26.58
CA ALA A 48 -20.78 -5.30 -27.44
C ALA A 48 -21.43 -4.93 -28.79
N GLY A 49 -22.58 -5.52 -29.13
CA GLY A 49 -23.34 -5.20 -30.34
C GLY A 49 -22.48 -5.32 -31.62
N PRO A 50 -22.40 -4.27 -32.48
CA PRO A 50 -21.60 -4.29 -33.71
C PRO A 50 -20.10 -4.57 -33.51
N LEU A 51 -19.57 -4.38 -32.30
CA LEU A 51 -18.14 -4.61 -31.99
C LEU A 51 -17.82 -6.04 -31.57
N LYS A 52 -18.84 -6.88 -31.32
CA LYS A 52 -18.68 -8.28 -30.89
C LYS A 52 -17.73 -9.10 -31.82
N PRO A 53 -17.79 -8.99 -33.16
CA PRO A 53 -16.89 -9.72 -34.04
C PRO A 53 -15.42 -9.27 -33.90
N GLY A 54 -15.19 -7.98 -33.65
CA GLY A 54 -13.85 -7.44 -33.42
C GLY A 54 -13.25 -7.95 -32.11
N VAL A 55 -14.04 -7.96 -31.02
CA VAL A 55 -13.64 -8.51 -29.73
C VAL A 55 -13.26 -9.99 -29.84
N GLN A 56 -14.08 -10.79 -30.53
CA GLN A 56 -13.78 -12.22 -30.74
C GLN A 56 -12.51 -12.46 -31.59
N THR A 57 -12.26 -11.62 -32.58
CA THR A 57 -11.05 -11.71 -33.41
C THR A 57 -9.79 -11.42 -32.58
N VAL A 58 -9.83 -10.37 -31.76
CA VAL A 58 -8.72 -10.01 -30.86
C VAL A 58 -8.52 -11.09 -29.80
N GLU A 59 -9.59 -11.58 -29.19
CA GLU A 59 -9.54 -12.70 -28.23
C GLU A 59 -8.89 -13.93 -28.83
N GLY A 60 -9.28 -14.33 -30.04
CA GLY A 60 -8.68 -15.45 -30.76
C GLY A 60 -7.18 -15.24 -31.03
N THR A 61 -6.80 -14.02 -31.40
CA THR A 61 -5.40 -13.65 -31.65
C THR A 61 -4.56 -13.68 -30.37
N VAL A 62 -5.07 -13.08 -29.30
CA VAL A 62 -4.42 -13.08 -27.99
C VAL A 62 -4.29 -14.51 -27.46
N LYS A 63 -5.34 -15.32 -27.58
CA LYS A 63 -5.31 -16.74 -27.19
C LYS A 63 -4.28 -17.53 -27.98
N ALA A 64 -4.14 -17.28 -29.29
CA ALA A 64 -3.14 -17.97 -30.12
C ALA A 64 -1.69 -17.59 -29.75
N VAL A 65 -1.44 -16.31 -29.42
CA VAL A 65 -0.10 -15.83 -29.09
C VAL A 65 0.29 -16.11 -27.65
N VAL A 66 -0.63 -15.89 -26.71
CA VAL A 66 -0.40 -16.00 -25.27
C VAL A 66 -0.66 -17.42 -24.75
N GLY A 67 -1.49 -18.22 -25.42
CA GLY A 67 -1.77 -19.61 -25.03
C GLY A 67 -0.51 -20.45 -24.79
N PRO A 68 0.44 -20.49 -25.73
CA PRO A 68 1.71 -21.22 -25.56
C PRO A 68 2.60 -20.67 -24.43
N VAL A 69 2.44 -19.39 -24.09
CA VAL A 69 3.16 -18.76 -22.97
C VAL A 69 2.51 -19.15 -21.65
N TYR A 70 1.18 -19.10 -21.57
CA TYR A 70 0.43 -19.48 -20.38
C TYR A 70 0.67 -20.93 -19.99
N GLU A 71 0.66 -21.86 -20.95
CA GLU A 71 0.94 -23.29 -20.69
C GLU A 71 2.35 -23.52 -20.09
N LYS A 72 3.33 -22.71 -20.49
CA LYS A 72 4.70 -22.80 -19.95
C LYS A 72 4.84 -22.23 -18.55
N PHE A 73 3.95 -21.33 -18.16
CA PHE A 73 4.08 -20.55 -16.93
C PHE A 73 2.91 -20.74 -15.96
N GLN A 74 1.96 -21.65 -16.22
CA GLN A 74 0.78 -21.85 -15.36
C GLN A 74 1.13 -22.20 -13.91
N ASP A 75 2.24 -22.92 -13.68
CA ASP A 75 2.68 -23.34 -12.36
C ASP A 75 3.55 -22.27 -11.66
N LEU A 76 4.11 -21.34 -12.43
CA LEU A 76 5.00 -20.29 -11.93
C LEU A 76 4.35 -19.33 -10.92
N PRO A 77 3.13 -18.78 -11.12
CA PRO A 77 2.52 -17.86 -10.17
C PRO A 77 2.25 -18.52 -8.81
N PHE A 78 1.86 -19.80 -8.81
CA PHE A 78 1.67 -20.55 -7.58
C PHE A 78 3.00 -20.82 -6.85
N GLN A 79 4.07 -21.16 -7.58
CA GLN A 79 5.40 -21.32 -6.98
C GLN A 79 5.95 -20.01 -6.40
N LEU A 80 5.73 -18.87 -7.07
CA LEU A 80 6.11 -17.57 -6.55
C LEU A 80 5.33 -17.25 -5.27
N LEU A 81 4.02 -17.49 -5.26
CA LEU A 81 3.18 -17.29 -4.09
C LEU A 81 3.66 -18.15 -2.90
N LYS A 82 4.04 -19.40 -3.15
CA LYS A 82 4.63 -20.29 -2.15
C LYS A 82 5.99 -19.79 -1.65
N PHE A 83 6.82 -19.23 -2.52
CA PHE A 83 8.09 -18.63 -2.10
C PHE A 83 7.88 -17.42 -1.19
N VAL A 84 6.96 -16.52 -1.57
CA VAL A 84 6.61 -15.35 -0.75
C VAL A 84 6.00 -15.79 0.57
N ASP A 85 5.10 -16.76 0.58
CA ASP A 85 4.48 -17.31 1.79
C ASP A 85 5.52 -17.86 2.77
N ARG A 86 6.52 -18.60 2.27
CA ARG A 86 7.66 -19.05 3.08
C ARG A 86 8.51 -17.90 3.59
N LYS A 87 8.75 -16.87 2.76
CA LYS A 87 9.50 -15.69 3.19
C LYS A 87 8.78 -14.87 4.25
N VAL A 88 7.46 -14.79 4.15
CA VAL A 88 6.61 -14.19 5.16
C VAL A 88 6.70 -15.00 6.46
N ASP A 89 6.62 -16.34 6.40
CA ASP A 89 6.80 -17.22 7.58
C ASP A 89 8.17 -17.04 8.26
N GLU A 90 9.26 -17.00 7.49
CA GLU A 90 10.62 -16.72 8.00
C GLU A 90 10.69 -15.34 8.68
N SER A 91 10.07 -14.32 8.07
CA SER A 91 10.06 -12.95 8.62
C SER A 91 9.22 -12.85 9.90
N PHE A 92 8.05 -13.49 9.92
CA PHE A 92 7.17 -13.51 11.09
C PHE A 92 7.80 -14.29 12.24
N SER A 93 8.48 -15.41 11.97
CA SER A 93 9.17 -16.17 13.01
C SER A 93 10.39 -15.43 13.58
N GLU A 94 11.12 -14.68 12.77
CA GLU A 94 12.20 -13.81 13.25
C GLU A 94 11.66 -12.63 14.06
N LEU A 95 10.56 -12.02 13.60
CA LEU A 95 9.87 -10.96 14.31
C LEU A 95 9.32 -11.45 15.66
N GLU A 96 8.65 -12.60 15.69
CA GLU A 96 8.13 -13.25 16.89
C GLU A 96 9.23 -13.62 17.89
N ARG A 97 10.47 -13.81 17.43
CA ARG A 97 11.61 -14.05 18.33
C ARG A 97 12.09 -12.79 19.06
N HIS A 98 11.87 -11.61 18.48
CA HIS A 98 12.37 -10.32 19.02
C HIS A 98 11.27 -9.44 19.63
N VAL A 99 10.02 -9.62 19.20
CA VAL A 99 8.86 -8.83 19.62
C VAL A 99 8.30 -9.12 21.02
N PRO A 100 8.48 -10.30 21.67
CA PRO A 100 7.93 -10.54 22.99
C PRO A 100 8.43 -9.52 24.02
N CYS A 101 9.66 -9.03 23.86
CA CYS A 101 10.23 -7.98 24.69
C CYS A 101 9.66 -6.59 24.34
N LEU A 102 9.52 -6.27 23.04
CA LEU A 102 9.01 -4.98 22.60
C LEU A 102 7.52 -4.79 22.92
N VAL A 103 6.68 -5.81 22.71
CA VAL A 103 5.25 -5.74 23.03
C VAL A 103 5.05 -5.69 24.54
N LYS A 104 5.81 -6.46 25.33
CA LYS A 104 5.77 -6.35 26.79
C LYS A 104 6.26 -4.98 27.27
N GLN A 105 7.29 -4.42 26.63
CA GLN A 105 7.82 -3.09 26.99
C GLN A 105 6.87 -1.97 26.59
N ALA A 106 6.29 -2.02 25.39
CA ALA A 106 5.31 -1.06 24.91
C ALA A 106 4.00 -1.16 25.71
N SER A 107 3.57 -2.37 26.08
CA SER A 107 2.42 -2.60 26.95
C SER A 107 2.65 -2.01 28.35
N ASN A 108 3.81 -2.23 28.97
CA ASN A 108 4.15 -1.64 30.27
C ASN A 108 4.22 -0.09 30.20
N LYS A 109 4.73 0.47 29.09
CA LYS A 109 4.74 1.92 28.85
C LYS A 109 3.32 2.46 28.63
N ALA A 110 2.46 1.74 27.91
CA ALA A 110 1.06 2.12 27.69
C ALA A 110 0.24 2.04 28.99
N LEU A 111 0.48 1.03 29.83
CA LEU A 111 -0.11 0.91 31.16
C LEU A 111 0.31 2.07 32.08
N PHE A 112 1.59 2.42 32.06
CA PHE A 112 2.09 3.58 32.79
C PHE A 112 1.45 4.88 32.30
N VAL A 113 1.38 5.08 30.99
CA VAL A 113 0.72 6.24 30.37
C VAL A 113 -0.78 6.29 30.70
N ALA A 114 -1.47 5.14 30.69
CA ALA A 114 -2.89 5.06 31.08
C ALA A 114 -3.09 5.40 32.57
N SER A 115 -2.19 4.95 33.44
CA SER A 115 -2.22 5.31 34.86
C SER A 115 -1.92 6.80 35.11
N GLU A 116 -1.09 7.42 34.28
CA GLU A 116 -0.85 8.88 34.31
C GLU A 116 -2.06 9.68 33.81
N VAL A 117 -2.73 9.22 32.76
CA VAL A 117 -3.98 9.81 32.25
C VAL A 117 -5.08 9.79 33.31
N GLN A 118 -5.15 8.74 34.13
CA GLN A 118 -6.09 8.66 35.25
C GLN A 118 -5.75 9.65 36.38
N ARG A 119 -4.48 10.03 36.54
CA ARG A 119 -3.97 10.88 37.64
C ARG A 119 -3.91 12.37 37.28
N ALA A 120 -3.56 12.71 36.05
CA ALA A 120 -3.34 14.09 35.58
C ALA A 120 -4.53 14.70 34.83
N GLY A 121 -5.60 13.93 34.60
CA GLY A 121 -6.74 14.34 33.77
C GLY A 121 -6.46 14.15 32.27
N LEU A 122 -7.51 13.81 31.53
CA LEU A 122 -7.41 13.31 30.14
C LEU A 122 -6.74 14.32 29.18
N VAL A 123 -7.00 15.61 29.38
CA VAL A 123 -6.61 16.68 28.45
C VAL A 123 -5.15 17.11 28.65
N ASP A 124 -4.73 17.29 29.91
CA ASP A 124 -3.37 17.76 30.22
C ASP A 124 -2.31 16.66 29.99
N ALA A 125 -2.66 15.40 30.25
CA ALA A 125 -1.79 14.26 29.95
C ALA A 125 -1.63 14.06 28.44
N ALA A 126 -2.73 14.08 27.67
CA ALA A 126 -2.69 13.96 26.22
C ALA A 126 -1.86 15.09 25.59
N ARG A 127 -1.99 16.32 26.09
CA ARG A 127 -1.20 17.46 25.65
C ARG A 127 0.30 17.26 25.91
N ASN A 128 0.70 16.84 27.11
CA ASN A 128 2.12 16.63 27.44
C ASN A 128 2.75 15.45 26.68
N ILE A 129 1.99 14.37 26.46
CA ILE A 129 2.46 13.23 25.65
C ILE A 129 2.62 13.64 24.19
N THR A 130 1.66 14.38 23.65
CA THR A 130 1.72 14.89 22.27
C THR A 130 2.93 15.81 22.10
N VAL A 131 3.10 16.80 22.98
CA VAL A 131 4.23 17.75 22.94
C VAL A 131 5.59 17.05 23.08
N SER A 132 5.71 16.06 23.97
CA SER A 132 6.98 15.32 24.16
C SER A 132 7.30 14.34 23.03
N ALA A 133 6.29 13.77 22.39
CA ALA A 133 6.49 12.96 21.19
C ALA A 133 6.96 13.85 20.03
N TYR A 134 6.26 14.95 19.75
CA TYR A 134 6.64 15.88 18.69
C TYR A 134 8.05 16.41 18.87
N SER A 135 8.41 16.90 20.06
CA SER A 135 9.75 17.49 20.31
C SER A 135 10.92 16.50 20.16
N LYS A 136 10.65 15.19 20.25
CA LYS A 136 11.69 14.15 20.10
C LYS A 136 11.87 13.72 18.65
N TYR A 137 10.79 13.68 17.88
CA TYR A 137 10.82 13.24 16.48
C TYR A 137 11.10 14.38 15.51
N GLU A 138 10.71 15.61 15.81
CA GLU A 138 10.98 16.80 15.00
C GLU A 138 12.46 16.95 14.63
N PRO A 139 13.43 17.00 15.57
CA PRO A 139 14.84 17.17 15.20
C PRO A 139 15.42 15.95 14.47
N MET A 140 14.87 14.75 14.70
CA MET A 140 15.31 13.51 14.04
C MET A 140 14.80 13.43 12.60
N ALA A 141 13.56 13.85 12.38
CA ALA A 141 12.99 13.95 11.05
C ALA A 141 13.72 15.04 10.26
N GLU A 142 13.95 16.21 10.87
CA GLU A 142 14.70 17.32 10.27
C GLU A 142 16.13 16.91 9.88
N GLU A 143 16.86 16.23 10.78
CA GLU A 143 18.22 15.72 10.48
C GLU A 143 18.23 14.76 9.28
N VAL A 144 17.26 13.83 9.23
CA VAL A 144 17.11 12.91 8.10
C VAL A 144 16.75 13.67 6.83
N TYR A 145 15.80 14.61 6.87
CA TYR A 145 15.43 15.42 5.72
C TYR A 145 16.63 16.22 5.19
N CYS A 146 17.35 16.95 6.04
CA CYS A 146 18.53 17.72 5.63
C CYS A 146 19.63 16.85 5.00
N LYS A 147 19.78 15.60 5.46
CA LYS A 147 20.75 14.66 4.88
C LYS A 147 20.37 14.21 3.47
N TYR A 148 19.08 14.04 3.19
CA TYR A 148 18.59 13.48 1.93
C TYR A 148 18.14 14.55 0.92
N GLU A 149 17.80 15.75 1.37
CA GLU A 149 17.44 16.91 0.53
C GLU A 149 18.43 17.17 -0.60
N PRO A 150 19.75 17.34 -0.37
CA PRO A 150 20.69 17.62 -1.46
C PRO A 150 20.81 16.47 -2.47
N VAL A 151 20.59 15.22 -2.02
CA VAL A 151 20.59 14.04 -2.89
C VAL A 151 19.33 14.03 -3.76
N ALA A 152 18.18 14.32 -3.17
CA ALA A 152 16.91 14.42 -3.88
C ALA A 152 16.95 15.57 -4.90
N GLU A 153 17.47 16.73 -4.53
CA GLU A 153 17.68 17.87 -5.43
C GLU A 153 18.61 17.50 -6.59
N GLN A 154 19.75 16.86 -6.31
CA GLN A 154 20.69 16.46 -7.34
C GLN A 154 20.05 15.51 -8.35
N TYR A 155 19.25 14.54 -7.89
CA TYR A 155 18.50 13.64 -8.77
C TYR A 155 17.42 14.38 -9.56
N ALA A 156 16.65 15.26 -8.93
CA ALA A 156 15.62 16.07 -9.60
C ALA A 156 16.23 16.92 -10.72
N VAL A 157 17.35 17.60 -10.43
CA VAL A 157 18.08 18.43 -11.40
C VAL A 157 18.68 17.57 -12.52
N SER A 158 19.25 16.41 -12.20
CA SER A 158 19.80 15.48 -13.19
C SER A 158 18.71 14.95 -14.13
N ALA A 159 17.58 14.51 -13.57
CA ALA A 159 16.42 14.04 -14.31
C ALA A 159 15.85 15.15 -15.21
N TRP A 160 15.70 16.37 -14.70
CA TRP A 160 15.25 17.53 -15.48
C TRP A 160 16.19 17.86 -16.64
N ARG A 161 17.52 17.87 -16.41
CA ARG A 161 18.50 18.07 -17.49
C ARG A 161 18.45 16.96 -18.53
N SER A 162 18.26 15.72 -18.11
CA SER A 162 18.13 14.57 -19.02
C SER A 162 16.86 14.69 -19.89
N LEU A 163 15.74 15.07 -19.29
CA LEU A 163 14.48 15.28 -19.99
C LEU A 163 14.61 16.40 -21.04
N ASN A 164 15.27 17.51 -20.70
CA ASN A 164 15.53 18.62 -21.62
C ASN A 164 16.54 18.30 -22.74
N ARG A 165 17.23 17.16 -22.67
CA ARG A 165 18.08 16.65 -23.76
C ARG A 165 17.30 15.80 -24.76
N LEU A 166 16.09 15.36 -24.43
CA LEU A 166 15.26 14.62 -25.37
C LEU A 166 14.74 15.57 -26.47
N PRO A 167 14.74 15.15 -27.74
CA PRO A 167 14.29 15.96 -28.88
C PRO A 167 12.78 16.25 -28.87
N LEU A 168 12.04 15.76 -27.86
CA LEU A 168 10.64 16.08 -27.61
C LEU A 168 10.45 17.41 -26.87
N VAL A 169 11.52 17.97 -26.26
CA VAL A 169 11.50 19.31 -25.66
C VAL A 169 12.07 20.30 -26.68
N PRO A 170 11.26 21.23 -27.24
CA PRO A 170 11.70 22.08 -28.34
C PRO A 170 12.87 22.99 -27.92
N GLN A 171 14.07 22.74 -28.45
CA GLN A 171 15.29 23.47 -28.08
C GLN A 171 15.39 24.89 -28.65
N ARG A 172 14.50 25.32 -29.56
CA ARG A 172 14.55 26.67 -30.13
C ARG A 172 13.17 27.21 -30.49
N GLY A 173 12.82 28.33 -29.85
CA GLY A 173 12.03 29.40 -30.46
C GLY A 173 10.53 29.19 -30.59
N PHE A 174 9.81 29.10 -29.47
CA PHE A 174 8.42 29.56 -29.35
C PHE A 174 8.23 30.17 -27.95
N PRO A 175 7.37 31.19 -27.78
CA PRO A 175 7.29 31.95 -26.54
C PRO A 175 6.89 31.00 -25.40
N VAL A 176 7.82 30.81 -24.46
CA VAL A 176 7.66 29.99 -23.26
C VAL A 176 6.69 30.70 -22.32
N VAL A 177 5.40 30.61 -22.62
CA VAL A 177 4.32 31.07 -21.73
C VAL A 177 3.35 29.94 -21.39
N ALA A 178 3.41 28.76 -22.01
CA ALA A 178 2.34 27.77 -21.88
C ALA A 178 2.65 26.46 -21.12
N CYS A 179 3.89 26.22 -20.64
CA CYS A 179 4.19 24.96 -19.91
C CYS A 179 5.06 25.12 -18.67
N LEU A 180 5.19 26.32 -18.12
CA LEU A 180 5.37 26.40 -16.67
C LEU A 180 4.00 26.03 -16.08
N PRO A 181 3.86 24.94 -15.30
CA PRO A 181 2.80 24.96 -14.31
C PRO A 181 3.12 26.19 -13.47
N LEU A 182 2.34 27.25 -13.65
CA LEU A 182 2.28 28.35 -12.70
C LEU A 182 1.88 27.68 -11.39
N ILE A 183 2.88 27.24 -10.61
CA ILE A 183 2.69 26.89 -9.22
C ILE A 183 2.15 28.19 -8.63
N PRO A 184 0.86 28.28 -8.31
CA PRO A 184 0.29 29.53 -7.86
C PRO A 184 0.73 29.65 -6.41
N THR A 185 1.93 30.18 -6.20
CA THR A 185 2.51 30.43 -4.88
C THR A 185 1.56 31.29 -4.05
N GLU A 186 0.79 32.17 -4.70
CA GLU A 186 -0.25 32.97 -4.05
C GLU A 186 -1.46 32.15 -3.57
N ARG A 187 -1.84 31.07 -4.27
CA ARG A 187 -2.91 30.16 -3.80
C ARG A 187 -2.45 29.26 -2.67
N ILE A 188 -1.16 28.89 -2.67
CA ILE A 188 -0.56 28.12 -1.58
C ILE A 188 -0.44 29.01 -0.35
N ALA A 189 0.12 30.23 -0.48
CA ALA A 189 0.21 31.20 0.61
C ALA A 189 -1.16 31.52 1.21
N LYS A 190 -2.18 31.75 0.37
CA LYS A 190 -3.55 31.99 0.83
C LYS A 190 -4.18 30.81 1.57
N ALA A 191 -3.87 29.57 1.18
CA ALA A 191 -4.36 28.38 1.89
C ALA A 191 -3.74 28.24 3.29
N PHE A 192 -2.54 28.80 3.50
CA PHE A 192 -1.90 28.84 4.81
C PHE A 192 -2.34 30.06 5.66
N ASP A 193 -2.66 31.20 5.03
CA ASP A 193 -3.25 32.36 5.74
C ASP A 193 -4.74 32.17 6.08
N GLU A 194 -5.52 31.45 5.26
CA GLU A 194 -6.93 31.13 5.57
C GLU A 194 -7.08 29.99 6.60
N ALA A 195 -5.99 29.34 7.00
CA ALA A 195 -5.96 28.43 8.14
C ALA A 195 -5.87 29.23 9.45
N GLU A 196 -6.88 30.07 9.70
CA GLU A 196 -7.07 30.71 11.00
C GLU A 196 -7.20 29.62 12.09
N PRO A 197 -6.59 29.82 13.27
CA PRO A 197 -6.74 28.91 14.38
C PRO A 197 -8.22 28.80 14.74
N VAL A 198 -8.74 27.56 14.85
CA VAL A 198 -10.04 27.30 15.46
C VAL A 198 -10.04 27.94 16.84
N SER A 199 -10.64 29.12 16.91
CA SER A 199 -10.95 29.85 18.13
C SER A 199 -12.14 29.16 18.78
N THR A 200 -11.88 28.23 19.69
CA THR A 200 -12.87 27.72 20.65
C THR A 200 -13.20 28.84 21.65
N ASN A 201 -13.98 29.81 21.21
CA ASN A 201 -14.68 30.72 22.11
C ASN A 201 -15.89 29.97 22.67
N GLY A 202 -15.68 29.33 23.81
CA GLY A 202 -16.77 28.96 24.70
C GLY A 202 -17.54 30.22 25.08
N GLY A 203 -18.83 30.23 24.77
CA GLY A 203 -19.74 31.27 25.20
C GLY A 203 -19.72 31.38 26.72
N ALA A 204 -19.28 32.53 27.22
CA ALA A 204 -19.59 32.98 28.55
C ALA A 204 -21.11 33.22 28.62
N VAL A 205 -21.83 32.39 29.37
CA VAL A 205 -23.13 32.76 29.92
C VAL A 205 -22.89 33.13 31.38
N ALA A 206 -22.89 34.43 31.62
CA ALA A 206 -23.01 35.00 32.95
C ALA A 206 -24.48 34.98 33.39
N LEU A 207 -24.70 34.34 34.54
CA LEU A 207 -25.66 34.63 35.61
C LEU A 207 -26.90 35.49 35.29
N GLU A 208 -28.10 34.94 35.56
CA GLU A 208 -29.11 35.67 36.34
C GLU A 208 -29.82 34.72 37.33
N GLN A 209 -29.67 35.09 38.61
CA GLN A 209 -30.52 34.97 39.80
C GLN A 209 -31.30 33.68 40.09
#